data_AF-A0A251QTZ8-F1
#
_entry.id   AF-A0A251QTZ8-F1
#
_cell.length_a   1.000
_cell.length_b   1.000
_cell.length_c   1.000
_cell.angle_alpha   90.00
_cell.angle_beta   90.00
_cell.angle_gamma   90.00
#
_symmetry.space_group_name_H-M   'P 1'
#
loop_
_entity.id
_entity.type
_entity.pdbx_description
1 polymer ?
#
loop_
_entity_poly.entity_id
_entity_poly.type
_entity_poly.pdbx_seq_one_letter_code
_entity_poly.pdbx_strand_id
1 'polypeptide(L)'
;MANALDEFYIPQVKDEKKPKAGLAFQSLDETYEFYNDYAKDAGFSVRISKEKKKKKTGEVVWKRYVCFKEGETDETWRKKKKTVSLHK
;
A
#
# COMPACT_ATOMS: atom_id res chain seq x y z
N MET A 1 7.22 18.43 22.69
CA MET A 1 6.12 18.91 21.83
C MET A 1 6.01 17.96 20.64
N ALA A 2 5.21 16.90 20.74
CA ALA A 2 4.97 16.00 19.62
C ALA A 2 3.92 16.64 18.71
N ASN A 3 4.26 16.85 17.43
CA ASN A 3 3.44 17.59 16.49
C ASN A 3 2.22 16.72 16.09
N ALA A 4 1.02 17.29 16.20
CA ALA A 4 -0.28 16.61 16.04
C ALA A 4 -0.66 16.30 14.57
N LEU A 5 0.31 15.84 13.76
CA LEU A 5 0.11 15.43 12.37
C LEU A 5 0.56 13.98 12.09
N ASP A 6 0.95 13.23 13.12
CA ASP A 6 1.42 11.84 13.00
C ASP A 6 0.29 10.80 12.93
N GLU A 7 -0.96 11.22 12.71
CA GLU A 7 -2.11 10.30 12.64
C GLU A 7 -2.40 9.81 11.21
N PHE A 8 -1.90 10.52 10.18
CA PHE A 8 -2.05 10.14 8.78
C PHE A 8 -0.70 10.12 8.05
N TYR A 9 -0.30 8.93 7.60
CA TYR A 9 0.88 8.75 6.77
C TYR A 9 0.61 9.21 5.32
N ILE A 10 1.05 10.43 4.98
CA ILE A 10 0.97 10.97 3.61
C ILE A 10 2.39 11.00 3.03
N PRO A 11 2.71 10.14 2.04
CA PRO A 11 4.06 10.07 1.49
C PRO A 11 4.40 11.31 0.64
N GLN A 12 5.63 11.83 0.82
CA GLN A 12 6.15 13.01 0.12
C GLN A 12 6.77 12.62 -1.24
N VAL A 13 5.93 12.17 -2.18
CA VAL A 13 6.34 11.77 -3.54
C VAL A 13 5.94 12.84 -4.55
N LYS A 14 6.70 13.00 -5.64
CA LYS A 14 6.31 13.87 -6.77
C LYS A 14 4.99 13.40 -7.39
N ASP A 15 4.09 14.33 -7.74
CA ASP A 15 2.75 13.98 -8.27
C ASP A 15 2.76 13.17 -9.57
N GLU A 16 3.82 13.28 -10.36
CA GLU A 16 4.08 12.49 -11.57
C GLU A 16 4.26 11.00 -11.27
N LYS A 17 4.80 10.68 -10.10
CA LYS A 17 5.06 9.31 -9.65
C LYS A 17 3.95 8.75 -8.76
N LYS A 18 2.90 9.53 -8.45
CA LYS A 18 1.77 9.06 -7.65
C LYS A 18 0.81 8.24 -8.52
N PRO A 19 0.32 7.08 -8.05
CA PRO A 19 -0.74 6.36 -8.74
C PRO A 19 -2.01 7.20 -8.83
N LYS A 20 -2.66 7.19 -9.99
CA LYS A 20 -3.91 7.92 -10.26
C LYS A 20 -5.00 6.94 -10.70
N ALA A 21 -6.25 7.23 -10.34
CA ALA A 21 -7.38 6.43 -10.81
C ALA A 21 -7.46 6.51 -12.35
N GLY A 22 -7.62 5.34 -12.99
CA GLY A 22 -7.67 5.23 -14.45
C GLY A 22 -6.32 5.22 -15.16
N LEU A 23 -5.20 5.26 -14.43
CA LEU A 23 -3.88 5.03 -15.03
C LEU A 23 -3.82 3.60 -15.60
N ALA A 24 -3.45 3.49 -16.88
CA ALA A 24 -3.32 2.23 -17.58
C ALA A 24 -1.86 1.98 -17.97
N PHE A 25 -1.45 0.73 -17.93
CA PHE A 25 -0.12 0.26 -18.30
C PHE A 25 -0.24 -0.78 -19.42
N GLN A 26 0.81 -0.93 -20.22
CA GLN A 26 0.85 -1.89 -21.33
C GLN A 26 1.10 -3.32 -20.82
N SER A 27 1.70 -3.47 -19.64
CA SER A 27 2.00 -4.77 -19.05
C SER A 27 1.87 -4.81 -17.52
N LEU A 28 1.81 -6.02 -16.98
CA LEU A 28 1.85 -6.25 -15.52
C LEU A 28 3.22 -5.91 -14.93
N ASP A 29 4.28 -6.07 -15.70
CA ASP A 29 5.64 -5.79 -15.26
C ASP A 29 5.86 -4.27 -15.15
N GLU A 30 5.39 -3.50 -16.14
CA GLU A 30 5.40 -2.03 -16.10
C GLU A 30 4.58 -1.51 -14.90
N THR A 31 3.41 -2.11 -14.67
CA THR A 31 2.60 -1.80 -13.48
C THR A 31 3.40 -2.06 -12.20
N TYR A 32 4.11 -3.19 -12.11
CA TYR A 32 4.86 -3.57 -10.92
C TYR A 32 6.05 -2.64 -10.67
N GLU A 33 6.80 -2.29 -11.71
CA GLU A 33 7.92 -1.34 -11.64
C GLU A 33 7.44 0.04 -11.18
N PHE A 34 6.36 0.56 -11.78
CA PHE A 34 5.78 1.84 -11.38
C PHE A 34 5.42 1.89 -9.89
N TYR A 35 4.75 0.86 -9.38
CA TYR A 35 4.36 0.80 -7.97
C TYR A 35 5.57 0.62 -7.03
N ASN A 36 6.61 -0.08 -7.46
CA ASN A 36 7.86 -0.21 -6.68
C ASN A 36 8.60 1.12 -6.59
N ASP A 37 8.70 1.87 -7.69
CA ASP A 37 9.32 3.20 -7.70
C ASP A 37 8.54 4.17 -6.81
N TYR A 38 7.22 4.18 -6.92
CA TYR A 38 6.37 4.95 -6.00
C TYR A 38 6.62 4.56 -4.55
N ALA A 39 6.61 3.26 -4.23
CA ALA A 39 6.78 2.78 -2.87
C ALA A 39 8.15 3.14 -2.28
N LYS A 40 9.21 3.03 -3.08
CA LYS A 40 10.57 3.43 -2.72
C LYS A 40 10.62 4.89 -2.33
N ASP A 41 10.09 5.78 -3.17
CA ASP A 41 10.03 7.21 -2.89
C ASP A 41 9.08 7.52 -1.71
N ALA A 42 8.04 6.71 -1.55
CA ALA A 42 7.06 6.84 -0.48
C ALA A 42 7.52 6.25 0.86
N GLY A 43 8.67 5.57 0.95
CA GLY A 43 9.21 5.02 2.20
C GLY A 43 8.59 3.69 2.66
N PHE A 44 8.16 2.83 1.73
CA PHE A 44 7.70 1.47 2.01
C PHE A 44 7.99 0.51 0.84
N SER A 45 7.67 -0.77 1.00
CA SER A 45 7.70 -1.76 -0.09
C SER A 45 6.30 -2.19 -0.50
N VAL A 46 6.16 -2.73 -1.71
CA VAL A 46 4.88 -3.27 -2.23
C VAL A 46 4.84 -4.78 -2.05
N ARG A 47 3.66 -5.32 -1.72
CA ARG A 47 3.38 -6.78 -1.77
C ARG A 47 2.14 -7.08 -2.58
N ILE A 48 2.07 -8.28 -3.14
CA ILE A 48 0.86 -8.80 -3.78
C ILE A 48 -0.04 -9.37 -2.68
N SER A 49 -1.19 -8.73 -2.47
CA SER A 49 -2.18 -9.15 -1.48
C SER A 49 -3.07 -10.25 -2.03
N LYS A 50 -3.51 -10.12 -3.28
CA LYS A 50 -4.36 -11.08 -3.98
C LYS A 50 -4.02 -11.13 -5.46
N GLU A 51 -4.17 -12.31 -6.06
CA GLU A 51 -4.02 -12.53 -7.49
C GLU A 51 -5.12 -13.50 -7.96
N LYS A 52 -5.72 -13.21 -9.11
CA LYS A 52 -6.64 -14.13 -9.79
C LYS A 52 -6.03 -14.56 -11.11
N LYS A 53 -5.96 -15.88 -11.32
CA LYS A 53 -5.54 -16.51 -12.58
C LYS A 53 -6.68 -17.29 -13.21
N LYS A 54 -6.71 -17.39 -14.53
CA LYS A 54 -7.57 -18.32 -15.26
C LYS A 54 -7.13 -19.74 -14.93
N LYS A 55 -8.03 -20.58 -14.42
CA LYS A 55 -7.71 -21.96 -14.01
C LYS A 55 -7.12 -22.82 -15.13
N LYS A 56 -7.59 -22.61 -16.36
CA LYS A 56 -7.20 -23.44 -17.52
C LYS A 56 -5.87 -23.02 -18.14
N THR A 57 -5.60 -21.72 -18.23
CA THR A 57 -4.44 -21.17 -18.96
C THR A 57 -3.34 -20.64 -18.03
N GLY A 58 -3.62 -20.47 -16.74
CA GLY A 58 -2.69 -19.85 -15.77
C GLY A 58 -2.53 -18.33 -15.92
N GLU A 59 -3.14 -17.74 -16.94
CA GLU A 59 -3.07 -16.32 -17.26
C GLU A 59 -3.63 -15.45 -16.13
N VAL A 60 -2.91 -14.40 -15.75
CA VAL A 60 -3.31 -13.47 -14.71
C VAL A 60 -4.47 -12.60 -15.21
N VAL A 61 -5.57 -12.62 -14.47
CA VAL A 61 -6.75 -11.76 -14.74
C VAL A 61 -6.62 -10.42 -14.02
N TRP A 62 -6.18 -10.45 -12.76
CA TRP A 62 -5.91 -9.23 -11.99
C TRP A 62 -4.98 -9.53 -10.81
N LYS A 63 -4.27 -8.49 -10.36
CA LYS A 63 -3.46 -8.48 -9.13
C LYS A 63 -3.87 -7.30 -8.26
N ARG A 64 -3.83 -7.48 -6.94
CA ARG A 64 -3.98 -6.41 -5.95
C ARG A 64 -2.65 -6.20 -5.26
N TYR A 65 -2.06 -5.04 -5.50
CA TYR A 65 -0.85 -4.55 -4.84
C TYR A 65 -1.23 -3.70 -3.64
N VAL A 66 -0.49 -3.87 -2.55
CA VAL A 66 -0.71 -3.13 -1.30
C VAL A 66 0.64 -2.72 -0.71
N CYS A 67 0.66 -1.66 0.10
CA CYS A 67 1.88 -1.32 0.82
C CYS A 67 2.16 -2.37 1.90
N PHE A 68 3.43 -2.58 2.24
CA PHE A 68 3.82 -3.53 3.27
C PHE A 68 3.27 -3.15 4.66
N LYS A 69 3.00 -1.85 4.85
CA LYS A 69 2.34 -1.32 6.06
C LYS A 69 0.81 -1.52 6.06
N GLU A 70 0.22 -2.06 4.98
CA GLU A 70 -1.22 -2.30 4.91
C GLU A 70 -1.64 -3.52 5.76
N GLY A 71 -2.57 -3.29 6.68
CA GLY A 71 -3.14 -4.28 7.59
C GLY A 71 -2.89 -3.90 9.05
N GLU A 72 -3.75 -4.36 9.95
CA GLU A 72 -3.52 -4.22 11.39
C GLU A 72 -2.88 -5.51 11.91
N THR A 73 -1.71 -5.41 12.54
CA THR A 73 -1.15 -6.50 13.34
C THR A 73 -1.76 -6.49 14.73
N ASP A 74 -1.78 -7.65 15.42
CA ASP A 74 -2.23 -7.74 16.82
C ASP A 74 -1.52 -6.74 17.73
N GLU A 75 -0.25 -6.44 17.46
CA GLU A 75 0.51 -5.43 18.20
C GLU A 75 0.00 -4.00 17.92
N THR A 76 -0.24 -3.64 16.65
CA THR A 76 -0.79 -2.32 16.28
C THR A 76 -2.22 -2.13 16.79
N TRP A 77 -3.04 -3.19 16.76
CA TRP A 77 -4.38 -3.19 17.34
C TRP A 77 -4.34 -3.10 18.88
N ARG A 78 -3.44 -3.82 19.53
CA ARG A 78 -3.26 -3.78 21.01
C ARG A 78 -2.72 -2.44 21.48
N LYS A 79 -1.85 -1.80 20.69
CA LYS A 79 -1.38 -0.42 20.91
C LYS A 79 -2.54 0.58 20.75
N LYS A 80 -3.34 0.49 19.67
CA LYS A 80 -4.57 1.30 19.51
C LYS A 80 -5.57 1.11 20.65
N LYS A 81 -5.80 -0.12 21.12
CA LYS A 81 -6.68 -0.39 22.28
C LYS A 81 -6.18 0.23 23.58
N LYS A 82 -4.87 0.18 23.83
CA LYS A 82 -4.27 0.87 25.00
C LYS A 82 -4.45 2.38 24.89
N THR A 83 -4.26 2.96 23.69
CA THR A 83 -4.49 4.38 23.45
C THR A 83 -5.97 4.75 23.66
N VAL A 84 -6.92 3.99 23.11
CA VAL A 84 -8.37 4.25 23.30
C VAL A 84 -8.81 4.10 24.77
N SER A 85 -8.20 3.17 25.52
CA SER A 85 -8.48 2.98 26.94
C SER A 85 -7.88 4.05 27.85
N LEU A 86 -6.83 4.74 27.41
CA LEU A 86 -6.15 5.80 28.18
C LEU A 86 -6.85 7.16 28.04
N HIS A 87 -7.72 7.31 27.04
CA HIS A 87 -8.53 8.51 26.78
C HIS A 87 -9.98 8.37 27.28
N LYS A 88 -10.24 7.49 28.25
CA LYS A 88 -11.53 7.32 28.93
C LYS A 88 -11.45 7.81 30.36
#